data_AF-A0A9E8KRT9-F1
#
_entry.id   AF-A0A9E8KRT9-F1
#
_cell.length_a   1.000
_cell.length_b   1.000
_cell.length_c   1.000
_cell.angle_alpha   90.00
_cell.angle_beta   90.00
_cell.angle_gamma   90.00
#
_symmetry.space_group_name_H-M   'P 1'
#
loop_
_entity.id
_entity.type
_entity.pdbx_description
1 polymer ?
#
loop_
_entity_poly.entity_id
_entity_poly.type
_entity_poly.pdbx_seq_one_letter_code
_entity_poly.pdbx_strand_id
1 'polypeptide(L)'
;MIQETFKTQLKQIQSVSEKVQSQLKPQLDKATAEGKKVLSQLGSSEIEEKSVGEIIAEIREHNPTLKRLVLNLDSATYDARKQLSWNASMMSAYAKLQAEEKFNKEVKPTIEEYLATADSKFKAILEKANELKGKVAN
;
A
#
# COMPACT_ATOMS: atom_id res chain seq x y z
N MET A 1 17.58 -26.62 16.83
CA MET A 1 16.57 -25.55 16.99
C MET A 1 16.83 -24.31 16.12
N ILE A 2 18.07 -23.83 15.97
CA ILE A 2 18.42 -22.65 15.12
C ILE A 2 18.37 -22.96 13.60
N GLN A 3 18.69 -24.20 13.18
CA GLN A 3 18.58 -24.60 11.76
C GLN A 3 17.13 -24.77 11.28
N GLU A 4 16.24 -25.20 12.15
CA GLU A 4 14.81 -25.38 11.85
C GLU A 4 14.13 -24.02 11.65
N THR A 5 14.45 -23.04 12.49
CA THR A 5 13.96 -21.65 12.41
C THR A 5 14.46 -20.93 11.17
N PHE A 6 15.73 -21.12 10.77
CA PHE A 6 16.25 -20.60 9.50
C PHE A 6 15.56 -21.21 8.28
N LYS A 7 15.29 -22.52 8.27
CA LYS A 7 14.53 -23.19 7.20
C LYS A 7 13.07 -22.70 7.13
N THR A 8 12.44 -22.42 8.27
CA THR A 8 11.08 -21.87 8.29
C THR A 8 11.03 -20.43 7.80
N GLN A 9 12.00 -19.60 8.19
CA GLN A 9 12.13 -18.22 7.70
C GLN A 9 12.43 -18.16 6.19
N LEU A 10 13.29 -19.03 5.67
CA LEU A 10 13.54 -19.14 4.22
C LEU A 10 12.30 -19.56 3.43
N LYS A 11 11.52 -20.51 3.94
CA LYS A 11 10.22 -20.89 3.35
C LYS A 11 9.19 -19.77 3.42
N GLN A 12 9.17 -18.99 4.50
CA GLN A 12 8.33 -17.80 4.61
C GLN A 12 8.75 -16.72 3.60
N ILE A 13 10.04 -16.46 3.43
CA ILE A 13 10.55 -15.49 2.45
C ILE A 13 10.22 -15.95 1.02
N GLN A 14 10.39 -17.23 0.69
CA GLN A 14 10.01 -17.76 -0.63
C GLN A 14 8.51 -17.62 -0.89
N SER A 15 7.66 -18.00 0.07
CA SER A 15 6.20 -17.86 -0.11
C SER A 15 5.73 -16.40 -0.19
N VAL A 16 6.39 -15.47 0.52
CA VAL A 16 6.15 -14.03 0.39
C VAL A 16 6.63 -13.53 -0.96
N SER A 17 7.80 -13.95 -1.43
CA SER A 17 8.33 -13.60 -2.74
C SER A 17 7.41 -14.09 -3.87
N GLU A 18 6.91 -15.32 -3.80
CA GLU A 18 5.95 -15.87 -4.77
C GLU A 18 4.62 -15.12 -4.77
N LYS A 19 4.11 -14.75 -3.59
CA LYS A 19 2.90 -13.90 -3.46
C LYS A 19 3.12 -12.50 -4.03
N VAL A 20 4.26 -11.90 -3.77
CA VAL A 20 4.62 -10.58 -4.30
C VAL A 20 4.77 -10.67 -5.83
N GLN A 21 5.46 -11.69 -6.34
CA GLN A 21 5.66 -11.85 -7.78
C GLN A 21 4.35 -12.15 -8.52
N SER A 22 3.46 -12.95 -7.96
CA SER A 22 2.13 -13.24 -8.52
C SER A 22 1.19 -12.03 -8.48
N GLN A 23 1.36 -11.11 -7.53
CA GLN A 23 0.61 -9.84 -7.48
C GLN A 23 1.23 -8.75 -8.37
N LEU A 24 2.54 -8.77 -8.59
CA LEU A 24 3.26 -7.80 -9.41
C LEU A 24 3.20 -8.11 -10.90
N LYS A 25 3.31 -9.38 -11.31
CA LYS A 25 3.20 -9.80 -12.73
C LYS A 25 2.00 -9.17 -13.46
N PRO A 26 0.75 -9.32 -12.97
CA PRO A 26 -0.40 -8.76 -13.67
C PRO A 26 -0.39 -7.22 -13.69
N GLN A 27 0.26 -6.56 -12.73
CA GLN A 27 0.43 -5.10 -12.77
C GLN A 27 1.50 -4.67 -13.77
N LEU A 28 2.59 -5.43 -13.88
CA LEU A 28 3.63 -5.21 -14.90
C LEU A 28 3.10 -5.48 -16.31
N ASP A 29 2.30 -6.51 -16.50
CA ASP A 29 1.65 -6.82 -17.78
C ASP A 29 0.69 -5.70 -18.19
N LYS A 30 -0.10 -5.18 -17.25
CA LYS A 30 -0.97 -4.01 -17.47
C LYS A 30 -0.17 -2.75 -17.79
N ALA A 31 0.90 -2.47 -17.05
CA ALA A 31 1.78 -1.35 -17.32
C ALA A 31 2.44 -1.45 -18.70
N THR A 32 2.81 -2.67 -19.13
CA THR A 32 3.37 -2.93 -20.45
C THR A 32 2.32 -2.69 -21.55
N ALA A 33 1.09 -3.15 -21.35
CA ALA A 33 -0.01 -2.92 -22.28
C ALA A 33 -0.39 -1.43 -22.39
N GLU A 34 -0.44 -0.71 -21.27
CA GLU A 34 -0.65 0.74 -21.26
C GLU A 34 0.51 1.49 -21.91
N GLY A 35 1.75 1.08 -21.65
CA GLY A 35 2.93 1.62 -22.32
C GLY A 35 2.87 1.44 -23.83
N LYS A 36 2.51 0.25 -24.31
CA LYS A 36 2.26 0.00 -25.75
C LYS A 36 1.14 0.88 -26.31
N LYS A 37 0.05 1.07 -25.56
CA LYS A 37 -1.05 1.97 -25.96
C LYS A 37 -0.59 3.41 -26.09
N VAL A 38 0.18 3.92 -25.13
CA VAL A 38 0.75 5.28 -25.17
C VAL A 38 1.68 5.44 -26.38
N LEU A 39 2.56 4.49 -26.62
CA LEU A 39 3.47 4.50 -27.77
C LEU A 39 2.71 4.47 -29.11
N SER A 40 1.63 3.69 -29.19
CA SER A 40 0.76 3.66 -30.36
C SER A 40 0.03 4.99 -30.58
N GLN A 41 -0.47 5.60 -29.50
CA GLN A 41 -1.10 6.93 -29.57
C GLN A 41 -0.13 8.06 -29.94
N LEU A 42 1.16 7.88 -29.65
CA LEU A 42 2.23 8.80 -30.08
C LEU A 42 2.59 8.65 -31.56
N GLY A 43 2.08 7.62 -32.24
CA GLY A 43 2.26 7.40 -33.67
C GLY A 43 3.12 6.20 -34.04
N SER A 44 3.57 5.37 -33.08
CA SER A 44 4.33 4.15 -33.43
C SER A 44 3.38 3.01 -33.82
N SER A 45 3.45 2.59 -35.09
CA SER A 45 2.80 1.37 -35.58
C SER A 45 3.69 0.15 -35.31
N GLU A 46 3.13 -1.04 -35.06
CA GLU A 46 3.90 -2.32 -35.01
C GLU A 46 5.08 -2.35 -34.02
N ILE A 47 4.81 -2.02 -32.75
CA ILE A 47 5.79 -1.93 -31.64
C ILE A 47 6.50 -3.27 -31.34
N GLU A 48 5.93 -4.41 -31.75
CA GLU A 48 6.44 -5.74 -31.36
C GLU A 48 7.64 -6.22 -32.20
N GLU A 49 7.83 -5.70 -33.41
CA GLU A 49 8.92 -6.12 -34.31
C GLU A 49 10.01 -5.05 -34.48
N LYS A 50 9.79 -3.84 -33.95
CA LYS A 50 10.68 -2.68 -34.14
C LYS A 50 11.69 -2.53 -33.02
N SER A 51 12.90 -2.11 -33.39
CA SER A 51 13.91 -1.69 -32.41
C SER A 51 13.49 -0.39 -31.72
N VAL A 52 14.00 -0.16 -30.51
CA VAL A 52 13.73 1.08 -29.73
C VAL A 52 14.09 2.34 -30.52
N GLY A 53 15.15 2.28 -31.35
CA GLY A 53 15.56 3.40 -32.19
C GLY A 53 14.55 3.74 -33.29
N GLU A 54 13.95 2.72 -33.91
CA GLU A 54 12.93 2.90 -34.97
C GLU A 54 11.62 3.44 -34.40
N ILE A 55 11.21 2.95 -33.22
CA ILE A 55 10.04 3.47 -32.50
C ILE A 55 10.23 4.96 -32.18
N ILE A 56 11.42 5.36 -31.71
CA ILE A 56 11.72 6.77 -31.42
C ILE A 56 11.74 7.62 -32.69
N ALA A 57 12.25 7.07 -33.80
CA ALA A 57 12.27 7.76 -35.09
C ALA A 57 10.85 8.01 -35.61
N GLU A 58 9.97 7.01 -35.55
CA GLU A 58 8.57 7.10 -35.97
C GLU A 58 7.76 8.06 -35.08
N ILE A 59 7.98 8.02 -33.76
CA ILE A 59 7.40 9.00 -32.83
C ILE A 59 7.87 10.42 -33.17
N ARG A 60 9.15 10.61 -33.51
CA ARG A 60 9.67 11.93 -33.90
C ARG A 60 9.12 12.39 -35.25
N GLU A 61 8.93 11.48 -36.19
CA GLU A 61 8.36 11.76 -37.51
C GLU A 61 6.89 12.20 -37.39
N HIS A 62 6.10 11.53 -36.56
CA HIS A 62 4.73 11.93 -36.25
C HIS A 62 4.63 13.19 -35.37
N ASN A 63 5.69 13.53 -34.62
CA ASN A 63 5.76 14.68 -33.73
C ASN A 63 6.95 15.60 -34.06
N PRO A 64 6.86 16.38 -35.16
CA PRO A 64 7.99 17.15 -35.68
C PRO A 64 8.46 18.30 -34.77
N THR A 65 7.68 18.67 -33.75
CA THR A 65 8.07 19.69 -32.77
C THR A 65 7.97 19.14 -31.35
N LEU A 66 8.87 19.60 -30.48
CA LEU A 66 8.86 19.24 -29.06
C LEU A 66 7.52 19.60 -28.38
N LYS A 67 6.92 20.74 -28.76
CA LYS A 67 5.60 21.16 -28.26
C LYS A 67 4.50 20.15 -28.60
N ARG A 68 4.50 19.62 -29.83
CA ARG A 68 3.52 18.62 -30.28
C ARG A 68 3.73 17.27 -29.61
N LEU A 69 4.99 16.85 -29.44
CA LEU A 69 5.33 15.64 -28.69
C LEU A 69 4.81 15.73 -27.25
N VAL A 70 5.05 16.84 -26.55
CA VAL A 70 4.60 17.03 -25.17
C VAL A 70 3.07 17.02 -25.08
N LEU A 71 2.37 17.69 -25.99
CA LEU A 71 0.89 17.69 -26.02
C LEU A 71 0.31 16.29 -26.25
N ASN A 72 0.88 15.53 -27.19
CA ASN A 72 0.42 14.18 -27.49
C ASN A 72 0.77 13.20 -26.38
N LEU A 73 1.94 13.36 -25.74
CA LEU A 73 2.32 12.57 -24.56
C LEU A 73 1.40 12.86 -23.37
N ASP A 74 1.06 14.12 -23.15
CA ASP A 74 0.15 14.50 -22.08
C ASP A 74 -1.25 13.90 -22.32
N SER A 75 -1.77 14.01 -23.55
CA SER A 75 -3.04 13.39 -23.92
C SER A 75 -3.01 11.86 -23.81
N ALA A 76 -1.93 11.20 -24.25
CA ALA A 76 -1.80 9.75 -24.21
C ALA A 76 -1.66 9.22 -22.77
N THR A 77 -1.01 9.99 -21.89
CA THR A 77 -0.79 9.59 -20.50
C THR A 77 -1.87 10.08 -19.53
N TYR A 78 -2.81 10.93 -19.96
CA TYR A 78 -3.83 11.54 -19.11
C TYR A 78 -4.67 10.51 -18.34
N ASP A 79 -5.22 9.52 -19.06
CA ASP A 79 -6.06 8.49 -18.44
C ASP A 79 -5.25 7.61 -17.48
N ALA A 80 -4.02 7.24 -17.86
CA ALA A 80 -3.13 6.42 -17.03
C ALA A 80 -2.77 7.15 -15.73
N ARG A 81 -2.40 8.43 -15.78
CA ARG A 81 -2.11 9.24 -14.58
C ARG A 81 -3.31 9.32 -13.66
N LYS A 82 -4.51 9.53 -14.22
CA LYS A 82 -5.74 9.62 -13.44
C LYS A 82 -6.09 8.29 -12.77
N GLN A 83 -5.94 7.17 -13.50
CA GLN A 83 -6.14 5.83 -12.95
C GLN A 83 -5.12 5.51 -11.86
N LEU A 84 -3.85 5.84 -12.05
CA LEU A 84 -2.80 5.66 -11.05
C LEU A 84 -3.10 6.45 -9.77
N SER A 85 -3.47 7.73 -9.92
CA SER A 85 -3.85 8.57 -8.77
C SER A 85 -5.04 7.98 -8.02
N TRP A 86 -6.09 7.56 -8.73
CA TRP A 86 -7.26 6.94 -8.13
C TRP A 86 -6.93 5.65 -7.38
N ASN A 87 -6.15 4.76 -8.00
CA ASN A 87 -5.73 3.50 -7.40
C ASN A 87 -4.88 3.74 -6.15
N ALA A 88 -3.96 4.71 -6.19
CA ALA A 88 -3.16 5.09 -5.03
C ALA A 88 -4.03 5.64 -3.88
N SER A 89 -4.98 6.52 -4.18
CA SER A 89 -5.93 7.03 -3.19
C SER A 89 -6.76 5.90 -2.58
N MET A 90 -7.30 4.99 -3.40
CA MET A 90 -8.08 3.85 -2.94
C MET A 90 -7.25 2.92 -2.06
N MET A 91 -6.02 2.57 -2.47
CA MET A 91 -5.12 1.73 -1.68
C MET A 91 -4.76 2.39 -0.34
N SER A 92 -4.51 3.70 -0.33
CA SER A 92 -4.24 4.44 0.91
C SER A 92 -5.43 4.42 1.87
N ALA A 93 -6.65 4.60 1.34
CA ALA A 93 -7.88 4.53 2.12
C ALA A 93 -8.11 3.13 2.66
N TYR A 94 -7.87 2.09 1.84
CA TYR A 94 -7.99 0.70 2.24
C TYR A 94 -6.96 0.31 3.32
N ALA A 95 -5.70 0.76 3.18
CA ALA A 95 -4.67 0.55 4.18
C ALA A 95 -5.02 1.23 5.51
N LYS A 96 -5.56 2.46 5.45
CA LYS A 96 -6.07 3.16 6.63
C LYS A 96 -7.21 2.40 7.30
N LEU A 97 -8.18 1.91 6.53
CA LEU A 97 -9.30 1.12 7.06
C LEU A 97 -8.83 -0.16 7.74
N GLN A 98 -7.91 -0.91 7.13
CA GLN A 98 -7.31 -2.08 7.78
C GLN A 98 -6.57 -1.73 9.07
N ALA A 99 -5.86 -0.59 9.10
CA ALA A 99 -5.17 -0.14 10.30
C ALA A 99 -6.16 0.22 11.42
N GLU A 100 -7.26 0.90 11.09
CA GLU A 100 -8.35 1.21 12.02
C GLU A 100 -9.03 -0.06 12.55
N GLU A 101 -9.30 -1.03 11.69
CA GLU A 101 -9.86 -2.33 12.09
C GLU A 101 -8.94 -3.08 13.05
N LYS A 102 -7.63 -3.13 12.76
CA LYS A 102 -6.63 -3.75 13.64
C LYS A 102 -6.52 -3.01 14.96
N PHE A 103 -6.48 -1.67 14.94
CA PHE A 103 -6.46 -0.86 16.15
C PHE A 103 -7.68 -1.14 17.03
N ASN A 104 -8.88 -1.19 16.44
CA ASN A 104 -10.11 -1.49 17.17
C ASN A 104 -10.14 -2.92 17.71
N LYS A 105 -9.54 -3.89 17.03
CA LYS A 105 -9.49 -5.29 17.48
C LYS A 105 -8.42 -5.56 18.54
N GLU A 106 -7.27 -4.92 18.46
CA GLU A 106 -6.10 -5.28 19.28
C GLU A 106 -5.81 -4.26 20.38
N VAL A 107 -5.90 -2.97 20.05
CA VAL A 107 -5.46 -1.88 20.94
C VAL A 107 -6.60 -1.36 21.82
N LYS A 108 -7.80 -1.22 21.24
CA LYS A 108 -8.97 -0.75 21.99
C LYS A 108 -9.32 -1.66 23.19
N PRO A 109 -9.43 -3.00 23.07
CA PRO A 109 -9.77 -3.83 24.22
C PRO A 109 -8.66 -3.85 25.27
N THR A 110 -7.39 -3.78 24.87
CA THR A 110 -6.29 -3.70 25.84
C THR A 110 -6.33 -2.39 26.64
N ILE A 111 -6.58 -1.25 26.00
CA ILE A 111 -6.76 0.03 26.71
C ILE A 111 -7.94 -0.04 27.69
N GLU A 112 -9.07 -0.59 27.26
CA GLU A 112 -10.26 -0.75 28.11
C GLU A 112 -9.98 -1.65 29.33
N GLU A 113 -9.22 -2.72 29.14
CA GLU A 113 -8.80 -3.65 30.21
C GLU A 113 -7.83 -2.96 31.21
N TYR A 114 -6.89 -2.15 30.72
CA TYR A 114 -6.02 -1.34 31.57
C TYR A 114 -6.80 -0.29 32.37
N LEU A 115 -7.76 0.39 31.75
CA LEU A 115 -8.63 1.36 32.42
C LEU A 115 -9.47 0.70 33.51
N ALA A 116 -10.10 -0.44 33.23
CA ALA A 116 -10.86 -1.21 34.22
C ALA A 116 -9.98 -1.68 35.39
N THR A 117 -8.74 -2.07 35.10
CA THR A 117 -7.77 -2.46 36.13
C THR A 117 -7.33 -1.27 36.99
N ALA A 118 -7.17 -0.09 36.41
CA ALA A 118 -6.87 1.13 37.15
C ALA A 118 -8.03 1.51 38.08
N ASP A 119 -9.25 1.54 37.56
CA ASP A 119 -10.45 1.88 38.33
C ASP A 119 -10.68 0.93 39.52
N SER A 120 -10.48 -0.38 39.32
CA SER A 120 -10.60 -1.35 40.41
C SER A 120 -9.55 -1.14 41.50
N LYS A 121 -8.31 -0.82 41.12
CA LYS A 121 -7.24 -0.48 42.07
C LYS A 121 -7.53 0.83 42.81
N PHE A 122 -8.05 1.85 42.13
CA PHE A 122 -8.44 3.10 42.77
C PHE A 122 -9.58 2.92 43.77
N LYS A 123 -10.61 2.13 43.42
CA LYS A 123 -11.69 1.78 44.36
C LYS A 123 -11.16 1.03 45.58
N ALA A 124 -10.28 0.05 45.39
CA ALA A 124 -9.67 -0.68 46.49
C ALA A 124 -8.81 0.21 47.42
N ILE A 125 -8.14 1.23 46.86
CA ILE A 125 -7.39 2.22 47.65
C ILE A 125 -8.35 3.12 48.43
N LEU A 126 -9.44 3.58 47.82
CA LEU A 126 -10.48 4.39 48.47
C LEU A 126 -11.18 3.63 49.61
N GLU A 127 -11.51 2.36 49.41
CA GLU A 127 -12.08 1.49 50.44
C GLU A 127 -11.10 1.32 51.61
N LYS A 128 -9.83 1.01 51.34
CA LYS A 128 -8.81 0.91 52.38
C LYS A 128 -8.58 2.23 53.11
N ALA A 129 -8.65 3.37 52.41
CA ALA A 129 -8.52 4.69 53.02
C ALA A 129 -9.71 5.00 53.95
N ASN A 130 -10.93 4.64 53.54
CA ASN A 130 -12.14 4.79 54.37
C ASN A 130 -12.11 3.86 55.59
N GLU A 131 -11.66 2.62 55.45
CA GLU A 131 -11.47 1.70 56.57
C GLU A 131 -10.44 2.20 57.59
N LEU A 132 -9.32 2.77 57.10
CA LEU A 132 -8.31 3.39 57.97
C LEU A 132 -8.86 4.63 58.67
N LYS A 133 -9.65 5.46 57.98
CA LYS A 133 -10.31 6.61 58.59
C LYS A 133 -11.31 6.19 59.67
N GLY A 134 -12.06 5.11 59.44
CA GLY A 134 -12.98 4.52 60.42
C GLY A 134 -12.29 3.91 61.63
N LYS A 135 -11.04 3.43 61.48
CA LYS A 135 -10.22 2.93 62.59
C LYS A 135 -9.50 4.01 63.39
N VAL A 136 -9.27 5.20 62.82
CA VAL A 136 -8.62 6.34 63.50
C VAL A 136 -9.63 7.23 64.24
N ALA A 137 -10.93 7.11 63.93
CA ALA A 137 -12.00 7.86 64.58
C ALA A 137 -12.64 7.17 65.81
N ASN A 138 -12.13 5.99 66.21
CA ASN A 138 -12.48 5.30 67.47
C ASN A 138 -11.30 5.34 68.43
#